data_AF-A0A0V0VVX7-F1
#
_entry.id   AF-A0A0V0VVX7-F1
#
_cell.length_a   1.000
_cell.length_b   1.000
_cell.length_c   1.000
_cell.angle_alpha   90.00
_cell.angle_beta   90.00
_cell.angle_gamma   90.00
#
_symmetry.space_group_name_H-M   'P 1'
#
loop_
_entity.id
_entity.type
_entity.pdbx_description
1 polymer ?
#
loop_
_entity_poly.entity_id
_entity_poly.type
_entity_poly.pdbx_seq_one_letter_code
_entity_poly.pdbx_strand_id
1 'polypeptide(L)'
;LKLIKKDILTSCLMQLPFVVPMKMGVGGDCLTFRRCYSVGNIVGTWFGVAGDDGILLSEACFRMLSSRLLIKLLKLTFTFFVLLVLVLKLKRGRGFNFEYSTTANADILFRPSQPSALSKAGGFTTEQESPVPPGSAGIEFVEAREPPLSPSVDEIRRIIRDNNVHADVLNENLFGPVENVSFVIVVQVHRRLNYLRKLVESFEAAPFINRALVIFSHDYYDVEMNEFVRSIRFCRVMQIFYPDNVQISPYKFPGQDPLDCARDIDKAQAQKEKCLNWDSPDRYGHYREASLTQIKHHWWWKINYVFDGIPRLKNYSDWVLLLEEDHYVSPDFLYTFDYIVRNRDNLCKHCQVITLGSYNQLNRRNTQPNALSVMLWFSSHHNMGMAINRSTWNAIRSCGSNFCKYDDYNWDWSLLHVSRQCMNPPLSTIVVSTPRVFHIGDCGIHHKGQLCTADSSANKVVTRLKDLKPQLFPQNFFLKLSNRRSPKLPAEYGGWGDKRDHQLCMKNIIAQNV
;
A
#
# COMPACT_ATOMS: atom_id res chain seq x y z
N LEU A 1 -16.65 -21.72 -60.89
CA LEU A 1 -16.06 -20.63 -61.69
C LEU A 1 -14.61 -20.40 -61.26
N LYS A 2 -13.69 -20.69 -62.19
CA LYS A 2 -12.31 -20.19 -62.41
C LYS A 2 -11.37 -20.01 -61.20
N LEU A 3 -10.42 -20.94 -60.97
CA LEU A 3 -9.03 -21.06 -61.53
C LEU A 3 -8.05 -20.14 -60.75
N ILE A 4 -6.81 -20.46 -60.37
CA ILE A 4 -5.89 -21.61 -60.47
C ILE A 4 -4.64 -21.27 -59.62
N LYS A 5 -4.02 -22.31 -59.01
CA LYS A 5 -2.57 -22.63 -58.78
C LYS A 5 -1.51 -21.52 -58.55
N LYS A 6 -0.32 -21.76 -57.96
CA LYS A 6 0.37 -22.79 -57.14
C LYS A 6 1.89 -22.47 -57.30
N ASP A 7 2.71 -22.88 -56.32
CA ASP A 7 4.15 -23.23 -56.40
C ASP A 7 5.18 -22.07 -56.56
N ILE A 8 6.30 -21.88 -55.82
CA ILE A 8 7.36 -22.66 -55.09
C ILE A 8 8.75 -22.41 -55.77
N LEU A 9 9.83 -22.45 -54.95
CA LEU A 9 11.31 -22.48 -55.22
C LEU A 9 12.03 -21.11 -55.21
N THR A 10 12.98 -20.75 -54.33
CA THR A 10 14.20 -21.37 -53.71
C THR A 10 15.46 -21.37 -54.60
N SER A 11 16.59 -20.95 -54.01
CA SER A 11 18.02 -21.16 -54.38
C SER A 11 18.72 -20.00 -55.13
N CYS A 12 19.99 -19.61 -54.95
CA CYS A 12 21.09 -19.76 -53.96
C CYS A 12 22.32 -18.98 -54.53
N LEU A 13 23.41 -18.87 -53.73
CA LEU A 13 24.83 -18.56 -54.06
C LEU A 13 25.26 -17.07 -54.05
N MET A 14 26.08 -16.59 -53.10
CA MET A 14 27.52 -16.81 -52.77
C MET A 14 28.50 -16.04 -53.68
N GLN A 15 29.24 -15.05 -53.13
CA GLN A 15 30.71 -15.04 -52.90
C GLN A 15 31.28 -13.63 -52.60
N LEU A 16 32.34 -13.63 -51.77
CA LEU A 16 33.11 -12.54 -51.12
C LEU A 16 34.19 -11.92 -52.08
N PRO A 17 35.26 -11.23 -51.59
CA PRO A 17 35.37 -9.80 -51.25
C PRO A 17 36.57 -9.13 -52.00
N PHE A 18 36.89 -7.82 -51.81
CA PHE A 18 38.28 -7.29 -51.84
C PHE A 18 38.38 -5.80 -51.44
N VAL A 19 39.62 -5.37 -51.18
CA VAL A 19 40.16 -4.32 -50.28
C VAL A 19 40.67 -3.06 -51.06
N VAL A 20 40.49 -1.84 -50.48
CA VAL A 20 41.37 -0.62 -50.24
C VAL A 20 42.59 -0.38 -51.20
N PRO A 21 43.27 0.82 -51.40
CA PRO A 21 43.20 2.21 -50.86
C PRO A 21 43.38 3.38 -51.88
N MET A 22 43.55 4.63 -51.36
CA MET A 22 44.68 5.58 -51.64
C MET A 22 44.21 6.98 -52.11
N LYS A 23 44.87 8.13 -51.90
CA LYS A 23 45.61 8.86 -50.83
C LYS A 23 45.94 10.26 -51.45
N MET A 24 46.24 11.27 -50.62
CA MET A 24 46.89 12.58 -50.93
C MET A 24 45.99 13.70 -51.49
N GLY A 25 46.09 14.97 -51.07
CA GLY A 25 46.96 15.60 -50.08
C GLY A 25 46.90 17.14 -50.09
N VAL A 26 47.26 17.71 -48.93
CA VAL A 26 48.08 18.93 -48.68
C VAL A 26 47.54 20.36 -48.96
N GLY A 27 47.65 21.19 -47.90
CA GLY A 27 47.91 22.65 -47.94
C GLY A 27 46.71 23.49 -47.49
N GLY A 28 46.77 24.42 -46.54
CA GLY A 28 47.86 25.06 -45.80
C GLY A 28 47.27 26.03 -44.76
N ASP A 29 48.15 26.60 -43.95
CA ASP A 29 47.92 27.24 -42.65
C ASP A 29 47.22 28.62 -42.62
N CYS A 30 46.75 28.94 -41.40
CA CYS A 30 47.01 30.15 -40.62
C CYS A 30 46.09 31.41 -40.63
N LEU A 31 45.84 31.87 -39.38
CA LEU A 31 45.69 33.25 -38.87
C LEU A 31 44.32 33.95 -39.02
N THR A 32 43.47 34.00 -37.98
CA THR A 32 43.40 34.94 -36.82
C THR A 32 42.75 36.31 -37.04
N PHE A 33 41.65 36.51 -36.30
CA PHE A 33 41.26 37.66 -35.46
C PHE A 33 40.79 39.01 -36.04
N ARG A 34 39.82 39.57 -35.27
CA ARG A 34 39.52 41.00 -34.99
C ARG A 34 38.65 41.75 -36.03
N ARG A 35 37.73 42.67 -35.68
CA ARG A 35 37.18 43.23 -34.42
C ARG A 35 36.06 44.24 -34.80
N CYS A 36 35.27 44.64 -33.78
CA CYS A 36 34.57 45.93 -33.61
C CYS A 36 33.23 46.14 -34.32
N TYR A 37 32.10 46.23 -33.58
CA TYR A 37 31.55 47.36 -32.77
C TYR A 37 30.78 48.40 -33.61
N SER A 38 29.46 48.54 -33.35
CA SER A 38 28.81 49.81 -32.92
C SER A 38 27.29 49.85 -33.23
N VAL A 39 26.50 49.95 -32.14
CA VAL A 39 25.38 50.88 -31.84
C VAL A 39 24.56 51.51 -32.99
N GLY A 40 23.22 51.44 -32.90
CA GLY A 40 22.33 52.51 -33.39
C GLY A 40 20.91 52.08 -33.82
N ASN A 41 19.89 52.54 -33.09
CA ASN A 41 18.45 52.35 -33.32
C ASN A 41 17.89 53.06 -34.59
N ILE A 42 16.76 52.57 -35.12
CA ILE A 42 15.46 53.27 -35.38
C ILE A 42 14.71 52.71 -36.63
N VAL A 43 13.50 52.20 -36.35
CA VAL A 43 12.20 52.23 -37.07
C VAL A 43 12.17 52.45 -38.59
N GLY A 44 11.49 51.55 -39.33
CA GLY A 44 11.04 51.84 -40.70
C GLY A 44 10.33 50.68 -41.41
N THR A 45 9.08 50.91 -41.75
CA THR A 45 8.03 50.04 -42.30
C THR A 45 8.10 49.79 -43.83
N TRP A 46 7.68 48.58 -44.25
CA TRP A 46 6.93 48.21 -45.48
C TRP A 46 7.65 47.88 -46.83
N PHE A 47 7.44 46.61 -47.24
CA PHE A 47 7.24 46.00 -48.59
C PHE A 47 8.34 45.94 -49.68
N GLY A 48 8.60 44.69 -50.12
CA GLY A 48 9.16 44.26 -51.42
C GLY A 48 10.70 44.19 -51.44
N VAL A 49 11.41 43.13 -51.87
CA VAL A 49 11.15 42.08 -52.87
C VAL A 49 11.96 40.83 -52.49
N ALA A 50 11.42 39.66 -52.84
CA ALA A 50 11.91 38.33 -52.52
C ALA A 50 13.27 37.96 -53.15
N GLY A 51 14.00 37.10 -52.43
CA GLY A 51 15.03 36.21 -52.96
C GLY A 51 14.86 34.85 -52.29
N ASP A 52 14.60 33.83 -53.11
CA ASP A 52 14.17 32.48 -52.71
C ASP A 52 15.24 31.71 -51.94
N ASP A 53 15.02 31.51 -50.63
CA ASP A 53 15.55 30.37 -49.84
C ASP A 53 14.85 30.24 -48.46
N GLY A 54 13.58 30.66 -48.36
CA GLY A 54 12.83 30.73 -47.09
C GLY A 54 11.48 30.00 -47.04
N ILE A 55 11.10 29.24 -48.07
CA ILE A 55 9.71 28.76 -48.25
C ILE A 55 9.53 27.25 -47.97
N LEU A 56 10.57 26.53 -47.51
CA LEU A 56 10.43 25.10 -47.17
C LEU A 56 10.44 24.77 -45.67
N LEU A 57 10.59 25.76 -44.80
CA LEU A 57 10.55 25.56 -43.34
C LEU A 57 9.32 26.17 -42.64
N SER A 58 8.52 27.01 -43.32
CA SER A 58 7.32 27.63 -42.70
C SER A 58 6.02 26.84 -42.98
N GLU A 59 5.88 26.16 -44.11
CA GLU A 59 4.66 25.39 -44.44
C GLU A 59 4.48 24.12 -43.58
N ALA A 60 5.58 23.47 -43.18
CA ALA A 60 5.52 22.30 -42.29
C ALA A 60 5.14 22.71 -40.85
N CYS A 61 5.60 23.88 -40.40
CA CYS A 61 5.33 24.37 -39.05
C CYS A 61 3.89 24.92 -38.92
N PHE A 62 3.37 25.57 -39.97
CA PHE A 62 1.99 26.10 -39.96
C PHE A 62 0.91 25.01 -40.10
N ARG A 63 1.19 23.91 -40.81
CA ARG A 63 0.24 22.78 -40.91
C ARG A 63 0.16 21.90 -39.66
N MET A 64 1.18 21.91 -38.79
CA MET A 64 1.14 21.18 -37.51
C MET A 64 0.54 21.97 -36.34
N LEU A 65 0.56 23.31 -36.39
CA LEU A 65 0.09 24.17 -35.29
C LEU A 65 -1.39 24.57 -35.39
N SER A 66 -2.04 24.43 -36.54
CA SER A 66 -3.45 24.83 -36.70
C SER A 66 -4.45 23.75 -36.24
N SER A 67 -4.20 22.47 -36.47
CA SER A 67 -5.18 21.41 -36.16
C SER A 67 -5.35 21.16 -34.65
N ARG A 68 -4.25 21.00 -33.91
CA ARG A 68 -4.32 20.56 -32.51
C ARG A 68 -4.74 21.68 -31.56
N LEU A 69 -4.36 22.93 -31.84
CA LEU A 69 -4.74 24.07 -31.02
C LEU A 69 -6.22 24.42 -31.26
N LEU A 70 -6.67 24.41 -32.51
CA LEU A 70 -8.06 24.66 -32.87
C LEU A 70 -9.01 23.60 -32.29
N ILE A 71 -8.61 22.31 -32.31
CA ILE A 71 -9.39 21.23 -31.67
C ILE A 71 -9.44 21.41 -30.14
N LYS A 72 -8.35 21.87 -29.50
CA LYS A 72 -8.35 22.16 -28.06
C LYS A 72 -9.25 23.36 -27.73
N LEU A 73 -9.23 24.41 -28.54
CA LEU A 73 -10.10 25.59 -28.40
C LEU A 73 -11.58 25.21 -28.62
N LEU A 74 -11.90 24.44 -29.66
CA LEU A 74 -13.25 23.94 -29.93
C LEU A 74 -13.80 23.05 -28.80
N LYS A 75 -12.94 22.20 -28.22
CA LYS A 75 -13.31 21.38 -27.05
C LYS A 75 -13.58 22.25 -25.83
N LEU A 76 -12.77 23.28 -25.60
CA LEU A 76 -12.92 24.21 -24.48
C LEU A 76 -14.20 25.05 -24.62
N THR A 77 -14.48 25.57 -25.82
CA THR A 77 -15.73 26.31 -26.09
C THR A 77 -16.96 25.41 -25.95
N PHE A 78 -16.87 24.16 -26.40
CA PHE A 78 -17.96 23.19 -26.22
C PHE A 78 -18.19 22.85 -24.74
N THR A 79 -17.13 22.68 -23.95
CA THR A 79 -17.29 22.45 -22.50
C THR A 79 -17.91 23.64 -21.79
N PHE A 80 -17.50 24.86 -22.16
CA PHE A 80 -18.08 26.08 -21.60
C PHE A 80 -19.56 26.23 -21.97
N PHE A 81 -19.93 25.91 -23.21
CA PHE A 81 -21.32 25.91 -23.67
C PHE A 81 -22.18 24.87 -22.93
N VAL A 82 -21.68 23.66 -22.72
CA VAL A 82 -22.38 22.62 -21.94
C VAL A 82 -22.56 23.05 -20.48
N LEU A 83 -21.54 23.67 -19.87
CA LEU A 83 -21.63 24.21 -18.51
C LEU A 83 -22.68 25.34 -18.43
N LEU A 84 -22.71 26.23 -19.42
CA LEU A 84 -23.66 27.32 -19.49
C LEU A 84 -25.10 26.79 -19.62
N VAL A 85 -25.33 25.78 -20.46
CA VAL A 85 -26.64 25.12 -20.59
C VAL A 85 -27.06 24.42 -19.30
N LEU A 86 -26.12 23.78 -18.58
CA LEU A 86 -26.38 23.18 -17.27
C LEU A 86 -26.76 24.23 -16.22
N VAL A 87 -26.05 25.35 -16.16
CA VAL A 87 -26.35 26.48 -15.25
C VAL A 87 -27.70 27.12 -15.60
N LEU A 88 -28.01 27.28 -16.89
CA LEU A 88 -29.31 27.80 -17.34
C LEU A 88 -30.46 26.82 -17.04
N LYS A 89 -30.24 25.50 -17.14
CA LYS A 89 -31.21 24.48 -16.71
C LYS A 89 -31.42 24.48 -15.19
N LEU A 90 -30.35 24.68 -14.40
CA LEU A 90 -30.44 24.79 -12.95
C LEU A 90 -31.14 26.08 -12.49
N LYS A 91 -30.96 27.21 -13.21
CA LYS A 91 -31.72 28.44 -12.97
C LYS A 91 -33.19 28.34 -13.38
N ARG A 92 -33.51 27.60 -14.45
CA ARG A 92 -34.89 27.39 -14.92
C ARG A 92 -35.69 26.39 -14.08
N GLY A 93 -35.03 25.60 -13.22
CA GLY A 93 -35.64 24.67 -12.27
C GLY A 93 -35.94 25.26 -10.88
N ARG A 94 -35.66 26.54 -10.63
CA ARG A 94 -36.03 27.26 -9.39
C ARG A 94 -37.09 28.32 -9.69
N GLY A 95 -38.30 27.85 -9.97
CA GLY A 95 -39.50 28.63 -9.75
C GLY A 95 -40.45 27.76 -8.95
N PHE A 96 -40.73 28.12 -7.69
CA PHE A 96 -42.05 28.14 -7.06
C PHE A 96 -41.94 28.48 -5.57
N ASN A 97 -42.54 29.64 -5.26
CA ASN A 97 -43.28 30.09 -4.09
C ASN A 97 -42.71 29.93 -2.67
N PHE A 98 -42.37 31.09 -2.12
CA PHE A 98 -42.29 31.37 -0.70
C PHE A 98 -43.65 31.95 -0.27
N GLU A 99 -44.37 31.23 0.60
CA GLU A 99 -45.56 31.75 1.26
C GLU A 99 -45.32 31.68 2.77
N TYR A 100 -45.38 32.85 3.39
CA TYR A 100 -45.18 33.09 4.81
C TYR A 100 -46.56 33.00 5.49
N SER A 101 -46.69 32.26 6.59
CA SER A 101 -47.76 32.52 7.54
C SER A 101 -47.34 32.21 8.97
N THR A 102 -47.76 33.13 9.83
CA THR A 102 -47.41 33.45 11.20
C THR A 102 -48.25 32.66 12.24
N THR A 103 -47.61 32.40 13.39
CA THR A 103 -48.13 32.40 14.78
C THR A 103 -49.45 31.68 15.13
N ALA A 104 -49.40 30.79 16.15
CA ALA A 104 -50.07 30.98 17.45
C ALA A 104 -49.90 29.79 18.43
N ASN A 105 -49.90 30.14 19.72
CA ASN A 105 -49.59 29.39 20.94
C ASN A 105 -50.61 28.30 21.35
N ALA A 106 -50.18 27.37 22.23
CA ALA A 106 -50.76 27.20 23.58
C ALA A 106 -49.93 26.24 24.46
N ASP A 107 -49.70 26.68 25.70
CA ASP A 107 -49.06 26.02 26.85
C ASP A 107 -49.87 24.88 27.48
N ILE A 108 -49.27 24.27 28.53
CA ILE A 108 -49.84 23.55 29.71
C ILE A 108 -49.69 22.01 29.62
N LEU A 109 -49.24 21.21 30.61
CA LEU A 109 -48.53 21.32 31.91
C LEU A 109 -48.38 19.88 32.48
N PHE A 110 -47.41 19.65 33.37
CA PHE A 110 -47.28 18.61 34.41
C PHE A 110 -46.84 17.14 34.15
N ARG A 111 -45.63 16.87 34.66
CA ARG A 111 -45.04 15.77 35.47
C ARG A 111 -45.76 14.42 35.73
N PRO A 112 -44.97 13.36 36.03
CA PRO A 112 -45.41 11.97 36.22
C PRO A 112 -45.67 11.58 37.69
N SER A 113 -46.44 10.51 37.90
CA SER A 113 -46.71 9.88 39.20
C SER A 113 -46.20 8.42 39.24
N GLN A 114 -45.64 8.01 40.39
CA GLN A 114 -45.47 6.60 40.81
C GLN A 114 -46.45 6.25 41.99
N PRO A 115 -46.31 5.15 42.78
CA PRO A 115 -47.16 3.95 42.68
C PRO A 115 -47.82 3.51 44.02
N SER A 116 -48.66 2.47 44.00
CA SER A 116 -49.02 1.57 45.13
C SER A 116 -49.77 0.35 44.55
N ALA A 117 -49.85 -0.88 45.09
CA ALA A 117 -49.82 -1.36 46.47
C ALA A 117 -49.46 -2.88 46.58
N LEU A 118 -49.51 -3.35 47.82
CA LEU A 118 -48.94 -4.51 48.54
C LEU A 118 -49.84 -5.78 48.58
N SER A 119 -49.26 -6.98 48.79
CA SER A 119 -49.73 -7.98 49.80
C SER A 119 -48.67 -9.04 50.18
N LYS A 120 -48.74 -9.56 51.41
CA LYS A 120 -47.75 -10.35 52.20
C LYS A 120 -48.21 -11.81 52.47
N ALA A 121 -47.26 -12.71 52.80
CA ALA A 121 -47.17 -13.60 54.01
C ALA A 121 -46.05 -14.66 53.82
N GLY A 122 -45.23 -15.14 54.77
CA GLY A 122 -45.01 -14.91 56.22
C GLY A 122 -43.99 -15.89 56.84
N GLY A 123 -43.38 -15.51 57.99
CA GLY A 123 -42.70 -16.37 59.01
C GLY A 123 -41.15 -16.38 58.99
N PHE A 124 -40.38 -16.36 60.09
CA PHE A 124 -40.58 -16.11 61.53
C PHE A 124 -39.18 -16.00 62.20
N THR A 125 -39.10 -15.30 63.36
CA THR A 125 -38.06 -15.27 64.43
C THR A 125 -37.16 -14.03 64.57
N THR A 126 -37.20 -13.55 65.81
CA THR A 126 -36.76 -12.30 66.43
C THR A 126 -35.61 -12.55 67.38
N GLU A 127 -34.68 -11.61 67.49
CA GLU A 127 -34.06 -11.23 68.77
C GLU A 127 -33.67 -9.74 68.72
N GLN A 128 -33.69 -9.11 69.89
CA GLN A 128 -34.02 -7.71 70.13
C GLN A 128 -32.91 -7.07 70.97
N GLU A 129 -32.37 -5.93 70.56
CA GLU A 129 -31.76 -4.93 71.47
C GLU A 129 -31.71 -3.53 70.81
N SER A 130 -31.88 -2.47 71.61
CA SER A 130 -32.27 -1.10 71.22
C SER A 130 -31.08 -0.08 71.20
N PRO A 131 -31.26 1.26 71.13
CA PRO A 131 -31.18 2.07 69.91
C PRO A 131 -30.10 3.20 69.93
N VAL A 132 -29.60 3.63 68.76
CA VAL A 132 -28.69 4.80 68.61
C VAL A 132 -29.07 5.60 67.32
N PRO A 133 -29.07 6.95 67.30
CA PRO A 133 -29.86 7.79 66.35
C PRO A 133 -29.28 7.91 64.92
N PRO A 134 -30.07 8.43 63.94
CA PRO A 134 -29.79 8.24 62.52
C PRO A 134 -28.69 9.17 61.99
N GLY A 135 -27.59 8.57 61.53
CA GLY A 135 -26.55 9.22 60.73
C GLY A 135 -26.81 9.01 59.24
N SER A 136 -26.78 10.11 58.50
CA SER A 136 -26.82 10.26 57.04
C SER A 136 -26.41 9.04 56.20
N ALA A 137 -27.35 8.48 55.44
CA ALA A 137 -27.05 7.56 54.35
C ALA A 137 -26.32 8.33 53.24
N GLY A 138 -25.03 8.06 53.10
CA GLY A 138 -24.25 8.47 51.94
C GLY A 138 -24.73 7.71 50.71
N ILE A 139 -24.97 8.45 49.63
CA ILE A 139 -25.14 7.90 48.29
C ILE A 139 -23.78 7.29 47.90
N GLU A 140 -23.71 5.97 47.83
CA GLU A 140 -22.55 5.27 47.30
C GLU A 140 -22.48 5.56 45.80
N PHE A 141 -21.65 6.54 45.44
CA PHE A 141 -21.26 6.76 44.05
C PHE A 141 -20.53 5.51 43.59
N VAL A 142 -21.10 4.79 42.62
CA VAL A 142 -20.38 3.78 41.85
C VAL A 142 -19.23 4.52 41.17
N GLU A 143 -18.05 4.39 41.74
CA GLU A 143 -16.82 4.99 41.25
C GLU A 143 -16.63 4.51 39.81
N ALA A 144 -16.70 5.45 38.86
CA ALA A 144 -16.41 5.19 37.47
C ALA A 144 -15.00 4.61 37.42
N ARG A 145 -14.89 3.32 37.08
CA ARG A 145 -13.61 2.64 36.92
C ARG A 145 -12.77 3.49 35.97
N GLU A 146 -11.70 4.12 36.50
CA GLU A 146 -10.82 4.92 35.67
C GLU A 146 -10.39 4.07 34.47
N PRO A 147 -10.44 4.61 33.24
CA PRO A 147 -9.91 3.90 32.09
C PRO A 147 -8.46 3.52 32.40
N PRO A 148 -8.02 2.29 32.07
CA PRO A 148 -6.67 1.85 32.39
C PRO A 148 -5.68 2.88 31.86
N LEU A 149 -4.82 3.38 32.76
CA LEU A 149 -3.78 4.35 32.43
C LEU A 149 -3.00 3.85 31.22
N SER A 150 -2.97 4.65 30.15
CA SER A 150 -2.18 4.33 28.96
C SER A 150 -0.70 4.22 29.36
N PRO A 151 0.00 3.12 29.00
CA PRO A 151 1.40 2.93 29.38
C PRO A 151 2.28 4.12 28.97
N SER A 152 3.26 4.45 29.81
CA SER A 152 4.23 5.49 29.49
C SER A 152 5.10 5.08 28.29
N VAL A 153 5.71 6.05 27.60
CA VAL A 153 6.62 5.75 26.48
C VAL A 153 7.78 4.82 26.89
N ASP A 154 8.36 5.02 28.08
CA ASP A 154 9.45 4.18 28.59
C ASP A 154 8.98 2.76 28.88
N GLU A 155 7.77 2.63 29.40
CA GLU A 155 7.13 1.34 29.63
C GLU A 155 6.85 0.61 28.30
N ILE A 156 6.32 1.30 27.29
CA ILE A 156 6.12 0.72 25.96
C ILE A 156 7.45 0.26 25.38
N ARG A 157 8.53 1.04 25.50
CA ARG A 157 9.86 0.61 25.03
C ARG A 157 10.33 -0.67 25.71
N ARG A 158 10.13 -0.79 27.02
CA ARG A 158 10.47 -2.00 27.77
C ARG A 158 9.65 -3.19 27.28
N ILE A 159 8.33 -3.03 27.18
CA ILE A 159 7.41 -4.09 26.70
C ILE A 159 7.81 -4.57 25.30
N ILE A 160 8.11 -3.65 24.37
CA ILE A 160 8.53 -4.00 23.01
C ILE A 160 9.83 -4.80 23.02
N ARG A 161 10.82 -4.38 23.80
CA ARG A 161 12.10 -5.10 23.91
C ARG A 161 11.90 -6.49 24.48
N ASP A 162 11.20 -6.58 25.61
CA ASP A 162 10.98 -7.84 26.31
C ASP A 162 10.19 -8.80 25.40
N ASN A 163 9.10 -8.35 24.79
CA ASN A 163 8.31 -9.17 23.87
C ASN A 163 9.13 -9.70 22.69
N ASN A 164 9.92 -8.85 22.03
CA ASN A 164 10.71 -9.27 20.89
C ASN A 164 11.82 -10.27 21.29
N VAL A 165 12.45 -10.08 22.45
CA VAL A 165 13.48 -11.00 22.96
C VAL A 165 12.90 -12.39 23.24
N HIS A 166 11.72 -12.46 23.87
CA HIS A 166 11.09 -13.75 24.18
C HIS A 166 10.49 -14.40 22.93
N ALA A 167 9.94 -13.60 22.00
CA ALA A 167 9.29 -14.06 20.77
C ALA A 167 8.32 -15.23 21.03
N ASP A 168 7.47 -15.07 22.05
CA ASP A 168 6.56 -16.11 22.51
C ASP A 168 5.54 -16.49 21.43
N VAL A 169 5.27 -17.80 21.33
CA VAL A 169 4.24 -18.35 20.46
C VAL A 169 3.06 -18.78 21.33
N LEU A 170 1.93 -18.09 21.16
CA LEU A 170 0.68 -18.43 21.82
C LEU A 170 0.06 -19.68 21.17
N ASN A 171 -0.70 -20.41 21.98
CA ASN A 171 -1.50 -21.58 21.58
C ASN A 171 -0.70 -22.81 21.12
N GLU A 172 0.60 -22.91 21.44
CA GLU A 172 1.37 -24.13 21.15
C GLU A 172 0.84 -25.36 21.91
N ASN A 173 0.29 -25.15 23.10
CA ASN A 173 -0.38 -26.20 23.87
C ASN A 173 -1.63 -26.76 23.15
N LEU A 174 -2.25 -26.00 22.26
CA LEU A 174 -3.45 -26.41 21.52
C LEU A 174 -3.11 -27.00 20.14
N PHE A 175 -2.09 -26.48 19.47
CA PHE A 175 -1.80 -26.84 18.09
C PHE A 175 -0.48 -27.60 17.89
N GLY A 176 0.36 -27.70 18.93
CA GLY A 176 1.68 -28.30 18.93
C GLY A 176 2.82 -27.27 18.78
N PRO A 177 4.08 -27.72 18.69
CA PRO A 177 5.25 -26.85 18.56
C PRO A 177 5.25 -26.04 17.24
N VAL A 178 5.83 -24.84 17.25
CA VAL A 178 5.94 -23.94 16.08
C VAL A 178 6.77 -24.54 14.95
N GLU A 179 7.70 -25.44 15.27
CA GLU A 179 8.57 -26.11 14.31
C GLU A 179 7.79 -26.99 13.33
N ASN A 180 6.54 -27.36 13.66
CA ASN A 180 5.67 -28.21 12.84
C ASN A 180 4.65 -27.42 11.98
N VAL A 181 4.76 -26.10 11.91
CA VAL A 181 3.80 -25.29 11.14
C VAL A 181 3.94 -25.52 9.64
N SER A 182 2.80 -25.61 8.95
CA SER A 182 2.77 -25.73 7.49
C SER A 182 2.86 -24.38 6.79
N PHE A 183 2.42 -23.31 7.45
CA PHE A 183 2.33 -21.98 6.89
C PHE A 183 2.81 -20.94 7.90
N VAL A 184 3.58 -19.96 7.45
CA VAL A 184 3.86 -18.74 8.21
C VAL A 184 3.18 -17.58 7.49
N ILE A 185 2.32 -16.87 8.21
CA ILE A 185 1.62 -15.68 7.74
C ILE A 185 2.10 -14.49 8.58
N VAL A 186 2.53 -13.41 7.93
CA VAL A 186 2.96 -12.17 8.60
C VAL A 186 2.00 -11.06 8.23
N VAL A 187 1.36 -10.49 9.24
CA VAL A 187 0.43 -9.36 9.10
C VAL A 187 1.13 -8.09 9.57
N GLN A 188 1.25 -7.10 8.70
CA GLN A 188 1.66 -5.75 9.10
C GLN A 188 0.47 -5.00 9.70
N VAL A 189 0.62 -4.56 10.94
CA VAL A 189 -0.44 -3.94 11.76
C VAL A 189 0.00 -2.54 12.18
N HIS A 190 -0.91 -1.58 12.08
CA HIS A 190 -0.69 -0.21 12.53
C HIS A 190 -1.64 0.14 13.66
N ARG A 191 -2.84 0.66 13.35
CA ARG A 191 -3.78 1.20 14.34
C ARG A 191 -5.25 1.04 13.94
N ARG A 192 -5.57 0.13 13.02
CA ARG A 192 -6.95 -0.03 12.52
C ARG A 192 -7.60 -1.31 12.98
N LEU A 193 -7.90 -1.38 14.28
CA LEU A 193 -8.48 -2.57 14.92
C LEU A 193 -9.74 -3.09 14.23
N ASN A 194 -10.64 -2.21 13.77
CA ASN A 194 -11.85 -2.65 13.06
C ASN A 194 -11.56 -3.41 11.77
N TYR A 195 -10.50 -3.05 11.04
CA TYR A 195 -10.07 -3.79 9.86
C TYR A 195 -9.38 -5.10 10.25
N LEU A 196 -8.51 -5.06 11.26
CA LEU A 196 -7.84 -6.25 11.78
C LEU A 196 -8.85 -7.31 12.25
N ARG A 197 -9.94 -6.90 12.91
CA ARG A 197 -11.04 -7.79 13.31
C ARG A 197 -11.61 -8.53 12.09
N LYS A 198 -11.81 -7.84 10.95
CA LYS A 198 -12.32 -8.48 9.71
C LYS A 198 -11.32 -9.45 9.09
N LEU A 199 -10.03 -9.15 9.14
CA LEU A 199 -9.00 -10.11 8.71
C LEU A 199 -9.05 -11.37 9.58
N VAL A 200 -9.07 -11.21 10.91
CA VAL A 200 -9.09 -12.32 11.87
C VAL A 200 -10.38 -13.14 11.76
N GLU A 201 -11.54 -12.51 11.61
CA GLU A 201 -12.81 -13.19 11.31
C GLU A 201 -12.70 -14.06 10.04
N SER A 202 -12.02 -13.56 8.99
CA SER A 202 -11.82 -14.32 7.75
C SER A 202 -10.82 -15.46 7.90
N PHE A 203 -9.81 -15.33 8.78
CA PHE A 203 -8.91 -16.42 9.12
C PHE A 203 -9.61 -17.54 9.88
N GLU A 204 -10.43 -17.21 10.87
CA GLU A 204 -11.17 -18.19 11.68
C GLU A 204 -12.08 -19.07 10.81
N ALA A 205 -12.69 -18.46 9.78
CA ALA A 205 -13.54 -19.17 8.83
C ALA A 205 -12.79 -20.01 7.78
N ALA A 206 -11.47 -19.88 7.67
CA ALA A 206 -10.68 -20.52 6.62
C ALA A 206 -10.11 -21.88 7.07
N PRO A 207 -10.37 -22.97 6.32
CA PRO A 207 -9.72 -24.25 6.53
C PRO A 207 -8.19 -24.15 6.56
N PHE A 208 -7.57 -25.05 7.32
CA PHE A 208 -6.11 -25.16 7.51
C PHE A 208 -5.44 -24.04 8.30
N ILE A 209 -6.18 -23.03 8.77
CA ILE A 209 -5.60 -21.96 9.59
C ILE A 209 -4.96 -22.48 10.88
N ASN A 210 -5.50 -23.57 11.44
CA ASN A 210 -4.95 -24.26 12.61
C ASN A 210 -3.54 -24.84 12.40
N ARG A 211 -3.09 -24.99 11.15
CA ARG A 211 -1.74 -25.44 10.77
C ARG A 211 -0.76 -24.28 10.56
N ALA A 212 -1.21 -23.03 10.70
CA ALA A 212 -0.40 -21.84 10.48
C ALA A 212 0.17 -21.28 11.80
N LEU A 213 1.32 -20.62 11.69
CA LEU A 213 1.73 -19.53 12.58
C LEU A 213 1.30 -18.21 11.96
N VAL A 214 0.53 -17.40 12.71
CA VAL A 214 0.21 -16.03 12.32
C VAL A 214 1.01 -15.06 13.19
N ILE A 215 1.90 -14.30 12.55
CA ILE A 215 2.75 -13.30 13.18
C ILE A 215 2.12 -11.92 12.93
N PHE A 216 1.69 -11.24 13.99
CA PHE A 216 1.25 -9.85 13.92
C PHE A 216 2.44 -8.94 14.23
N SER A 217 2.85 -8.16 13.24
CA SER A 217 3.94 -7.20 13.33
C SER A 217 3.38 -5.80 13.52
N HIS A 218 3.62 -5.21 14.67
CA HIS A 218 3.05 -3.93 15.09
C HIS A 218 4.08 -2.80 15.03
N ASP A 219 3.73 -1.64 14.50
CA ASP A 219 4.54 -0.40 14.64
C ASP A 219 3.90 0.65 15.56
N TYR A 220 2.86 0.26 16.27
CA TYR A 220 2.21 1.05 17.30
C TYR A 220 1.71 0.12 18.41
N TYR A 221 2.04 0.46 19.64
CA TYR A 221 1.55 -0.26 20.82
C TYR A 221 0.17 0.25 21.20
N ASP A 222 -0.84 -0.59 21.00
CA ASP A 222 -2.23 -0.31 21.32
C ASP A 222 -2.79 -1.43 22.20
N VAL A 223 -3.26 -1.08 23.40
CA VAL A 223 -3.65 -2.06 24.43
C VAL A 223 -4.80 -2.94 23.94
N GLU A 224 -5.86 -2.33 23.40
CA GLU A 224 -7.06 -3.05 22.93
C GLU A 224 -6.71 -3.99 21.77
N MET A 225 -5.91 -3.49 20.81
CA MET A 225 -5.47 -4.31 19.68
C MET A 225 -4.58 -5.47 20.12
N ASN A 226 -3.67 -5.23 21.06
CA ASN A 226 -2.79 -6.28 21.58
C ASN A 226 -3.58 -7.34 22.34
N GLU A 227 -4.52 -6.94 23.19
CA GLU A 227 -5.43 -7.86 23.87
C GLU A 227 -6.28 -8.66 22.89
N PHE A 228 -6.79 -8.01 21.84
CA PHE A 228 -7.52 -8.69 20.77
C PHE A 228 -6.67 -9.78 20.10
N VAL A 229 -5.42 -9.47 19.70
CA VAL A 229 -4.52 -10.47 19.10
C VAL A 229 -4.23 -11.61 20.07
N ARG A 230 -3.97 -11.31 21.35
CA ARG A 230 -3.77 -12.32 22.40
C ARG A 230 -5.00 -13.16 22.68
N SER A 231 -6.19 -12.73 22.27
CA SER A 231 -7.44 -13.49 22.46
C SER A 231 -7.68 -14.56 21.40
N ILE A 232 -6.92 -14.58 20.30
CA ILE A 232 -7.08 -15.54 19.20
C ILE A 232 -6.76 -16.97 19.68
N ARG A 233 -7.65 -17.93 19.45
CA ARG A 233 -7.51 -19.33 19.92
C ARG A 233 -7.58 -20.41 18.83
N PHE A 234 -7.73 -20.05 17.56
CA PHE A 234 -7.91 -21.01 16.46
C PHE A 234 -6.61 -21.34 15.68
N CYS A 235 -5.48 -20.72 16.01
CA CYS A 235 -4.17 -21.00 15.42
C CYS A 235 -3.02 -20.58 16.36
N ARG A 236 -1.77 -20.87 15.98
CA ARG A 236 -0.60 -20.33 16.69
C ARG A 236 -0.44 -18.86 16.36
N VAL A 237 -0.17 -18.05 17.37
CA VAL A 237 -0.06 -16.60 17.23
C VAL A 237 1.25 -16.12 17.83
N MET A 238 1.94 -15.21 17.14
CA MET A 238 3.08 -14.48 17.66
C MET A 238 2.85 -12.99 17.46
N GLN A 239 3.25 -12.17 18.44
CA GLN A 239 3.32 -10.72 18.27
C GLN A 239 4.78 -10.29 18.24
N ILE A 240 5.11 -9.41 17.30
CA ILE A 240 6.40 -8.72 17.25
C ILE A 240 6.14 -7.23 17.09
N PHE A 241 7.05 -6.40 17.59
CA PHE A 241 6.88 -4.94 17.60
C PHE A 241 8.08 -4.25 16.97
N TYR A 242 7.86 -3.39 15.98
CA TYR A 242 8.91 -2.58 15.37
C TYR A 242 9.55 -1.65 16.42
N PRO A 243 10.84 -1.80 16.76
CA PRO A 243 11.45 -1.16 17.92
C PRO A 243 11.89 0.29 17.69
N ASP A 244 11.79 0.77 16.45
CA ASP A 244 12.23 2.10 16.03
C ASP A 244 11.03 2.89 15.45
N ASN A 245 9.89 2.83 16.14
CA ASN A 245 8.64 3.47 15.72
C ASN A 245 8.46 4.90 16.29
N VAL A 246 7.55 5.67 15.69
CA VAL A 246 7.28 7.06 16.02
C VAL A 246 6.64 7.25 17.41
N GLN A 247 5.87 6.26 17.90
CA GLN A 247 5.19 6.35 19.20
C GLN A 247 6.19 6.43 20.35
N ILE A 248 7.29 5.68 20.25
CA ILE A 248 8.31 5.62 21.31
C ILE A 248 9.48 6.61 21.13
N SER A 249 9.47 7.35 20.02
CA SER A 249 10.44 8.40 19.69
C SER A 249 9.75 9.68 19.21
N PRO A 250 8.77 10.25 19.93
CA PRO A 250 7.89 11.29 19.39
C PRO A 250 8.60 12.59 18.98
N TYR A 251 9.73 12.91 19.62
CA TYR A 251 10.45 14.19 19.45
C TYR A 251 11.92 14.01 19.03
N LYS A 252 12.24 12.85 18.44
CA LYS A 252 13.60 12.55 17.96
C LYS A 252 13.50 11.54 16.83
N PHE A 253 14.48 11.52 15.93
CA PHE A 253 14.57 10.48 14.91
C PHE A 253 14.50 9.07 15.55
N PRO A 254 13.70 8.13 15.02
CA PRO A 254 12.94 8.18 13.76
C PRO A 254 11.52 8.77 13.85
N GLY A 255 11.07 9.30 14.98
CA GLY A 255 9.91 10.19 14.99
C GLY A 255 10.23 11.56 14.40
N GLN A 256 9.38 12.55 14.67
CA GLN A 256 9.54 13.90 14.16
C GLN A 256 10.38 14.71 15.14
N ASP A 257 11.63 15.04 14.77
CA ASP A 257 12.46 15.91 15.61
C ASP A 257 11.97 17.37 15.46
N PRO A 258 11.81 18.14 16.55
CA PRO A 258 11.45 19.56 16.45
C PRO A 258 12.43 20.41 15.64
N LEU A 259 13.67 19.94 15.44
CA LEU A 259 14.70 20.60 14.64
C LEU A 259 14.77 20.09 13.19
N ASP A 260 13.92 19.15 12.80
CA ASP A 260 13.79 18.73 11.39
C ASP A 260 13.24 19.88 10.55
N CYS A 261 13.67 19.95 9.28
CA CYS A 261 13.13 20.91 8.34
C CYS A 261 11.65 20.64 8.09
N ALA A 262 10.84 21.69 8.04
CA ALA A 262 9.45 21.57 7.62
C ALA A 262 9.38 20.98 6.20
N ARG A 263 8.45 20.05 5.96
CA ARG A 263 8.33 19.31 4.69
C ARG A 263 8.49 20.17 3.44
N ASP A 264 7.79 21.29 3.39
CA ASP A 264 7.66 22.15 2.20
C ASP A 264 8.51 23.44 2.27
N ILE A 265 9.47 23.54 3.19
CA ILE A 265 10.37 24.69 3.27
C ILE A 265 11.30 24.72 2.04
N ASP A 266 11.57 25.90 1.50
CA ASP A 266 12.53 26.05 0.40
C ASP A 266 13.96 25.67 0.85
N LYS A 267 14.75 25.05 -0.03
CA LYS A 267 16.10 24.57 0.28
C LYS A 267 17.06 25.68 0.71
N ALA A 268 17.00 26.87 0.10
CA ALA A 268 17.86 27.97 0.50
C ALA A 268 17.50 28.48 1.90
N GLN A 269 16.20 28.49 2.22
CA GLN A 269 15.74 28.83 3.57
C GLN A 269 16.10 27.76 4.59
N ALA A 270 15.93 26.46 4.28
CA ALA A 270 16.36 25.35 5.13
C ALA A 270 17.86 25.45 5.46
N GLN A 271 18.69 25.74 4.45
CA GLN A 271 20.12 25.92 4.62
C GLN A 271 20.46 27.13 5.50
N LYS A 272 19.69 28.23 5.37
CA LYS A 272 19.85 29.43 6.21
C LYS A 272 19.48 29.15 7.67
N GLU A 273 18.39 28.41 7.89
CA GLU A 273 17.92 27.99 9.21
C GLU A 273 18.78 26.88 9.83
N LYS A 274 19.50 26.13 9.00
CA LYS A 274 20.33 24.97 9.40
C LYS A 274 19.54 23.92 10.19
N CYS A 275 18.28 23.69 9.82
CA CYS A 275 17.49 22.56 10.33
C CYS A 275 18.16 21.22 10.01
N LEU A 276 17.96 20.18 10.83
CA LEU A 276 18.84 18.99 10.90
C LEU A 276 19.10 18.29 9.56
N ASN A 277 18.11 18.23 8.68
CA ASN A 277 18.15 17.52 7.41
C ASN A 277 18.11 18.44 6.18
N TRP A 278 18.52 19.71 6.33
CA TRP A 278 18.49 20.72 5.26
C TRP A 278 19.25 20.31 3.99
N ASP A 279 20.27 19.46 4.13
CA ASP A 279 21.13 19.02 3.03
C ASP A 279 20.60 17.77 2.31
N SER A 280 19.48 17.21 2.79
CA SER A 280 18.96 15.90 2.38
C SER A 280 17.45 15.93 2.04
N PRO A 281 16.98 16.85 1.17
CA PRO A 281 15.62 16.77 0.64
C PRO A 281 15.47 15.57 -0.31
N ASP A 282 14.23 15.17 -0.55
CA ASP A 282 13.89 14.21 -1.60
C ASP A 282 14.10 14.81 -3.02
N ARG A 283 13.89 13.98 -4.04
CA ARG A 283 14.02 14.32 -5.46
C ARG A 283 13.13 15.49 -5.88
N TYR A 284 12.05 15.73 -5.17
CA TYR A 284 11.09 16.80 -5.43
C TYR A 284 11.33 18.04 -4.57
N GLY A 285 12.35 18.03 -3.72
CA GLY A 285 12.71 19.15 -2.85
C GLY A 285 11.99 19.17 -1.51
N HIS A 286 11.23 18.12 -1.16
CA HIS A 286 10.54 18.04 0.13
C HIS A 286 11.40 17.35 1.20
N TYR A 287 11.18 17.71 2.45
CA TYR A 287 11.83 17.07 3.60
C TYR A 287 10.96 15.96 4.21
N ARG A 288 11.63 15.12 4.99
CA ARG A 288 11.08 13.93 5.64
C ARG A 288 9.82 14.22 6.48
N GLU A 289 8.84 13.33 6.36
CA GLU A 289 7.74 13.18 7.31
C GLU A 289 7.83 11.81 8.02
N ALA A 290 7.91 11.83 9.36
CA ALA A 290 8.12 10.61 10.15
C ALA A 290 7.01 9.56 9.98
N SER A 291 5.75 10.00 9.86
CA SER A 291 4.60 9.12 9.70
C SER A 291 4.60 8.35 8.38
N LEU A 292 5.08 8.98 7.29
CA LEU A 292 5.16 8.34 5.97
C LEU A 292 6.30 7.34 5.89
N THR A 293 7.47 7.72 6.43
CA THR A 293 8.68 6.89 6.38
C THR A 293 8.58 5.63 7.25
N GLN A 294 7.80 5.66 8.34
CA GLN A 294 7.60 4.49 9.20
C GLN A 294 7.10 3.26 8.41
N ILE A 295 6.25 3.43 7.40
CA ILE A 295 5.63 2.32 6.67
C ILE A 295 6.69 1.44 6.00
N LYS A 296 7.64 2.05 5.29
CA LYS A 296 8.75 1.33 4.63
C LYS A 296 9.78 0.80 5.62
N HIS A 297 10.06 1.54 6.69
CA HIS A 297 10.91 1.04 7.78
C HIS A 297 10.35 -0.22 8.42
N HIS A 298 9.09 -0.19 8.84
CA HIS A 298 8.41 -1.33 9.43
C HIS A 298 8.37 -2.50 8.46
N TRP A 299 8.07 -2.24 7.18
CA TRP A 299 8.06 -3.31 6.18
C TRP A 299 9.43 -3.97 6.04
N TRP A 300 10.51 -3.19 5.95
CA TRP A 300 11.86 -3.73 5.80
C TRP A 300 12.34 -4.46 7.05
N TRP A 301 12.12 -3.88 8.23
CA TRP A 301 12.48 -4.49 9.50
C TRP A 301 11.76 -5.82 9.72
N LYS A 302 10.44 -5.88 9.52
CA LYS A 302 9.66 -7.08 9.87
C LYS A 302 10.09 -8.29 9.03
N ILE A 303 10.45 -8.08 7.77
CA ILE A 303 10.87 -9.19 6.90
C ILE A 303 12.27 -9.68 7.30
N ASN A 304 13.21 -8.77 7.57
CA ASN A 304 14.50 -9.15 8.17
C ASN A 304 14.30 -9.92 9.48
N TYR A 305 13.44 -9.42 10.37
CA TYR A 305 13.21 -10.03 11.67
C TYR A 305 12.57 -11.43 11.55
N VAL A 306 11.56 -11.60 10.70
CA VAL A 306 10.88 -12.89 10.52
C VAL A 306 11.82 -13.94 9.92
N PHE A 307 12.61 -13.58 8.90
CA PHE A 307 13.52 -14.54 8.28
C PHE A 307 14.78 -14.79 9.10
N ASP A 308 15.36 -13.76 9.70
CA ASP A 308 16.73 -13.80 10.24
C ASP A 308 16.81 -13.49 11.75
N GLY A 309 15.78 -12.87 12.34
CA GLY A 309 15.77 -12.40 13.73
C GLY A 309 15.05 -13.32 14.73
N ILE A 310 14.09 -14.14 14.29
CA ILE A 310 13.31 -15.04 15.17
C ILE A 310 14.02 -16.40 15.24
N PRO A 311 14.64 -16.78 16.38
CA PRO A 311 15.44 -18.01 16.46
C PRO A 311 14.63 -19.29 16.15
N ARG A 312 13.37 -19.31 16.58
CA ARG A 312 12.46 -20.45 16.37
C ARG A 312 12.05 -20.66 14.91
N LEU A 313 12.25 -19.66 14.04
CA LEU A 313 11.99 -19.75 12.60
C LEU A 313 13.27 -19.92 11.78
N LYS A 314 14.44 -20.07 12.42
CA LYS A 314 15.73 -20.21 11.74
C LYS A 314 15.74 -21.34 10.70
N ASN A 315 15.12 -22.47 11.05
CA ASN A 315 15.05 -23.66 10.18
C ASN A 315 13.81 -23.68 9.27
N TYR A 316 12.90 -22.71 9.40
CA TYR A 316 11.78 -22.58 8.48
C TYR A 316 12.29 -22.11 7.12
N SER A 317 12.19 -22.97 6.10
CA SER A 317 12.65 -22.69 4.72
C SER A 317 11.51 -22.55 3.72
N ASP A 318 10.28 -22.82 4.15
CA ASP A 318 9.07 -22.72 3.34
C ASP A 318 8.66 -21.26 3.07
N TRP A 319 7.50 -21.09 2.45
CA TRP A 319 6.99 -19.80 2.00
C TRP A 319 6.31 -19.02 3.12
N VAL A 320 6.69 -17.75 3.26
CA VAL A 320 6.09 -16.79 4.19
C VAL A 320 5.10 -15.91 3.41
N LEU A 321 3.82 -15.93 3.80
CA LEU A 321 2.75 -15.12 3.21
C LEU A 321 2.65 -13.77 3.92
N LEU A 322 2.68 -12.68 3.16
CA LEU A 322 2.64 -11.30 3.67
C LEU A 322 1.26 -10.67 3.45
N LEU A 323 0.69 -10.14 4.53
CA LEU A 323 -0.60 -9.47 4.57
C LEU A 323 -0.52 -8.16 5.36
N GLU A 324 -1.57 -7.36 5.26
CA GLU A 324 -1.77 -6.11 5.99
C GLU A 324 -3.10 -6.18 6.76
N GLU A 325 -3.25 -5.37 7.81
CA GLU A 325 -4.41 -5.38 8.72
C GLU A 325 -5.78 -5.16 8.04
N ASP A 326 -5.80 -4.57 6.85
CA ASP A 326 -7.00 -4.30 6.04
C ASP A 326 -7.16 -5.20 4.83
N HIS A 327 -6.54 -6.38 4.89
CA HIS A 327 -6.88 -7.48 4.03
C HIS A 327 -8.07 -8.30 4.56
N TYR A 328 -8.68 -9.06 3.67
CA TYR A 328 -9.68 -10.08 3.96
C TYR A 328 -9.35 -11.30 3.10
N VAL A 329 -9.44 -12.53 3.62
CA VAL A 329 -9.11 -13.74 2.86
C VAL A 329 -10.35 -14.56 2.46
N SER A 330 -10.29 -15.24 1.32
CA SER A 330 -11.30 -16.22 0.94
C SER A 330 -11.14 -17.51 1.75
N PRO A 331 -12.22 -18.32 1.91
CA PRO A 331 -12.13 -19.61 2.59
C PRO A 331 -11.06 -20.55 2.00
N ASP A 332 -10.81 -20.52 0.69
CA ASP A 332 -9.85 -21.41 0.02
C ASP A 332 -8.44 -20.82 -0.12
N PHE A 333 -8.09 -19.74 0.61
CA PHE A 333 -6.81 -19.06 0.40
C PHE A 333 -5.60 -19.96 0.71
N LEU A 334 -5.59 -20.66 1.85
CA LEU A 334 -4.52 -21.62 2.19
C LEU A 334 -4.55 -22.85 1.30
N TYR A 335 -5.74 -23.34 0.93
CA TYR A 335 -5.86 -24.44 -0.02
C TYR A 335 -5.20 -24.12 -1.36
N THR A 336 -5.52 -22.94 -1.90
CA THR A 336 -4.98 -22.45 -3.18
C THR A 336 -3.48 -22.18 -3.06
N PHE A 337 -3.05 -21.55 -1.97
CA PHE A 337 -1.64 -21.28 -1.69
C PHE A 337 -0.81 -22.57 -1.64
N ASP A 338 -1.26 -23.55 -0.86
CA ASP A 338 -0.61 -24.84 -0.69
C ASP A 338 -0.54 -25.63 -2.01
N TYR A 339 -1.60 -25.59 -2.82
CA TYR A 339 -1.55 -26.14 -4.17
C TYR A 339 -0.45 -25.49 -5.02
N ILE A 340 -0.38 -24.16 -5.03
CA ILE A 340 0.62 -23.43 -5.84
C ILE A 340 2.03 -23.76 -5.34
N VAL A 341 2.27 -23.78 -4.03
CA VAL A 341 3.56 -24.13 -3.44
C VAL A 341 3.98 -25.55 -3.85
N ARG A 342 3.13 -26.55 -3.66
CA ARG A 342 3.42 -27.96 -3.98
C ARG A 342 3.64 -28.21 -5.46
N ASN A 343 3.03 -27.41 -6.34
CA ASN A 343 3.13 -27.55 -7.79
C ASN A 343 4.01 -26.48 -8.45
N ARG A 344 4.71 -25.65 -7.66
CA ARG A 344 5.41 -24.44 -8.14
C ARG A 344 6.41 -24.76 -9.22
N ASP A 345 7.17 -25.84 -9.11
CA ASP A 345 8.19 -26.19 -10.11
C ASP A 345 7.58 -26.63 -11.45
N ASN A 346 6.41 -27.26 -11.42
CA ASN A 346 5.66 -27.64 -12.62
C ASN A 346 4.95 -26.43 -13.25
N LEU A 347 4.47 -25.50 -12.42
CA LEU A 347 3.77 -24.29 -12.86
C LEU A 347 4.76 -23.23 -13.39
N CYS A 348 5.83 -22.98 -12.64
CA CYS A 348 6.83 -21.94 -12.91
C CYS A 348 8.08 -22.11 -12.03
N LYS A 349 9.04 -22.94 -12.47
CA LYS A 349 10.32 -23.16 -11.78
C LYS A 349 11.18 -21.90 -11.57
N HIS A 350 10.92 -20.81 -12.28
CA HIS A 350 11.65 -19.54 -12.12
C HIS A 350 10.90 -18.50 -11.28
N CYS A 351 9.64 -18.73 -10.90
CA CYS A 351 8.84 -17.74 -10.16
C CYS A 351 9.28 -17.66 -8.69
N GLN A 352 9.77 -16.50 -8.27
CA GLN A 352 10.26 -16.27 -6.91
C GLN A 352 9.15 -15.82 -5.93
N VAL A 353 8.00 -15.42 -6.46
CA VAL A 353 6.87 -14.87 -5.69
C VAL A 353 5.58 -15.65 -6.02
N ILE A 354 4.67 -15.74 -5.05
CA ILE A 354 3.28 -16.15 -5.26
C ILE A 354 2.40 -14.97 -4.85
N THR A 355 1.37 -14.64 -5.62
CA THR A 355 0.46 -13.53 -5.34
C THR A 355 -0.98 -14.04 -5.29
N LEU A 356 -1.60 -13.90 -4.12
CA LEU A 356 -2.98 -14.31 -3.86
C LEU A 356 -4.01 -13.18 -4.00
N GLY A 357 -3.58 -11.92 -4.04
CA GLY A 357 -4.46 -10.75 -4.16
C GLY A 357 -4.34 -10.02 -5.49
N SER A 358 -5.38 -9.25 -5.83
CA SER A 358 -5.32 -8.24 -6.90
C SER A 358 -6.35 -7.14 -6.65
N TYR A 359 -6.02 -5.90 -7.01
CA TYR A 359 -6.95 -4.77 -6.89
C TYR A 359 -8.10 -4.83 -7.90
N ASN A 360 -7.99 -5.70 -8.90
CA ASN A 360 -9.11 -6.03 -9.77
C ASN A 360 -10.15 -6.80 -8.96
N GLN A 361 -11.11 -6.06 -8.38
CA GLN A 361 -12.25 -6.63 -7.68
C GLN A 361 -12.99 -7.63 -8.57
N LEU A 362 -13.60 -8.64 -7.93
CA LEU A 362 -14.32 -9.74 -8.59
C LEU A 362 -15.36 -9.22 -9.60
N ASN A 363 -14.98 -9.13 -10.87
CA ASN A 363 -15.90 -8.86 -11.96
C ASN A 363 -16.55 -10.19 -12.37
N ARG A 364 -17.83 -10.37 -12.01
CA ARG A 364 -18.65 -11.58 -12.22
C ARG A 364 -18.51 -12.22 -13.62
N ARG A 365 -18.24 -11.43 -14.66
CA ARG A 365 -18.17 -11.89 -16.05
C ARG A 365 -16.91 -12.69 -16.41
N ASN A 366 -15.85 -12.63 -15.60
CA ASN A 366 -14.54 -13.21 -15.94
C ASN A 366 -13.92 -14.04 -14.81
N THR A 367 -14.72 -14.51 -13.84
CA THR A 367 -14.19 -15.26 -12.71
C THR A 367 -13.80 -16.67 -13.12
N GLN A 368 -12.52 -17.01 -12.98
CA GLN A 368 -11.98 -18.34 -13.20
C GLN A 368 -11.17 -18.72 -11.94
N PRO A 369 -11.81 -19.30 -10.90
CA PRO A 369 -11.13 -19.56 -9.63
C PRO A 369 -9.94 -20.51 -9.73
N ASN A 370 -9.93 -21.40 -10.72
CA ASN A 370 -8.84 -22.33 -10.97
C ASN A 370 -7.78 -21.83 -11.98
N ALA A 371 -7.93 -20.62 -12.52
CA ALA A 371 -6.96 -20.07 -13.46
C ALA A 371 -5.83 -19.34 -12.73
N LEU A 372 -4.60 -19.64 -13.13
CA LEU A 372 -3.37 -18.99 -12.67
C LEU A 372 -2.73 -18.22 -13.83
N SER A 373 -1.85 -17.28 -13.54
CA SER A 373 -1.05 -16.57 -14.54
C SER A 373 0.37 -16.38 -14.04
N VAL A 374 1.33 -16.43 -14.95
CA VAL A 374 2.74 -16.13 -14.67
C VAL A 374 3.09 -14.81 -15.33
N MET A 375 3.70 -13.90 -14.56
CA MET A 375 4.18 -12.62 -15.06
C MET A 375 5.28 -12.06 -14.17
N LEU A 376 5.94 -11.01 -14.64
CA LEU A 376 6.87 -10.27 -13.78
C LEU A 376 6.10 -9.56 -12.67
N TRP A 377 6.66 -9.57 -11.46
CA TRP A 377 6.08 -8.88 -10.33
C TRP A 377 6.06 -7.36 -10.57
N PHE A 378 5.02 -6.71 -10.06
CA PHE A 378 4.74 -5.29 -10.27
C PHE A 378 3.94 -4.76 -9.07
N SER A 379 4.37 -3.65 -8.48
CA SER A 379 3.90 -3.23 -7.15
C SER A 379 2.38 -3.07 -7.09
N SER A 380 1.81 -2.22 -7.96
CA SER A 380 0.38 -1.89 -8.00
C SER A 380 -0.56 -3.02 -8.42
N HIS A 381 -0.03 -4.22 -8.69
CA HIS A 381 -0.81 -5.39 -9.05
C HIS A 381 -0.62 -6.55 -8.09
N HIS A 382 0.53 -6.63 -7.42
CA HIS A 382 1.01 -7.87 -6.80
C HIS A 382 1.57 -7.69 -5.39
N ASN A 383 1.39 -6.52 -4.77
CA ASN A 383 1.77 -6.23 -3.39
C ASN A 383 0.83 -6.88 -2.35
N MET A 384 -0.39 -7.29 -2.73
CA MET A 384 -1.36 -7.90 -1.83
C MET A 384 -1.27 -9.42 -1.80
N GLY A 385 -1.16 -9.99 -0.60
CA GLY A 385 -1.11 -11.45 -0.42
C GLY A 385 0.07 -12.07 -1.14
N MET A 386 1.22 -11.38 -1.14
CA MET A 386 2.45 -11.89 -1.74
C MET A 386 3.14 -12.84 -0.77
N ALA A 387 3.70 -13.92 -1.28
CA ALA A 387 4.52 -14.85 -0.52
C ALA A 387 5.91 -15.00 -1.13
N ILE A 388 6.91 -15.12 -0.27
CA ILE A 388 8.31 -15.36 -0.64
C ILE A 388 8.91 -16.41 0.29
N ASN A 389 9.90 -17.15 -0.18
CA ASN A 389 10.67 -18.07 0.65
C ASN A 389 12.03 -17.48 1.03
N ARG A 390 12.79 -18.22 1.85
CA ARG A 390 14.11 -17.80 2.34
C ARG A 390 15.11 -17.50 1.22
N SER A 391 15.11 -18.29 0.14
CA SER A 391 16.00 -18.06 -1.00
C SER A 391 15.68 -16.75 -1.72
N THR A 392 14.40 -16.48 -1.96
CA THR A 392 13.96 -15.21 -2.55
C THR A 392 14.30 -14.03 -1.64
N TRP A 393 14.06 -14.18 -0.34
CA TRP A 393 14.41 -13.15 0.64
C TRP A 393 15.90 -12.83 0.66
N ASN A 394 16.76 -13.86 0.69
CA ASN A 394 18.22 -13.66 0.64
C ASN A 394 18.65 -12.87 -0.60
N ALA A 395 18.05 -13.15 -1.76
CA ALA A 395 18.32 -12.39 -2.99
C ALA A 395 17.86 -10.93 -2.87
N ILE A 396 16.66 -10.66 -2.33
CA ILE A 396 16.16 -9.29 -2.10
C ILE A 396 17.05 -8.55 -1.09
N ARG A 397 17.41 -9.20 0.02
CA ARG A 397 18.25 -8.64 1.09
C ARG A 397 19.65 -8.28 0.60
N SER A 398 20.23 -9.07 -0.31
CA SER A 398 21.52 -8.73 -0.94
C SER A 398 21.49 -7.40 -1.70
N CYS A 399 20.31 -6.99 -2.16
CA CYS A 399 20.02 -5.70 -2.78
C CYS A 399 19.55 -4.63 -1.78
N GLY A 400 19.77 -4.82 -0.48
CA GLY A 400 19.27 -3.93 0.57
C GLY A 400 19.69 -2.46 0.40
N SER A 401 20.89 -2.20 -0.14
CA SER A 401 21.31 -0.83 -0.46
C SER A 401 20.44 -0.17 -1.54
N ASN A 402 19.98 -0.93 -2.54
CA ASN A 402 19.06 -0.41 -3.56
C ASN A 402 17.69 -0.13 -2.96
N PHE A 403 17.21 -0.96 -2.02
CA PHE A 403 15.94 -0.71 -1.33
C PHE A 403 16.00 0.53 -0.44
N CYS A 404 17.02 0.60 0.42
CA CYS A 404 17.14 1.59 1.47
C CYS A 404 17.56 2.99 0.99
N LYS A 405 18.16 3.12 -0.20
CA LYS A 405 18.57 4.41 -0.77
C LYS A 405 17.71 4.88 -1.94
N TYR A 406 16.79 4.04 -2.43
CA TYR A 406 15.84 4.46 -3.45
C TYR A 406 14.85 5.45 -2.83
N ASP A 407 14.73 6.61 -3.45
CA ASP A 407 13.97 7.75 -2.94
C ASP A 407 12.45 7.58 -3.17
N ASP A 408 11.91 6.55 -2.52
CA ASP A 408 10.49 6.24 -2.51
C ASP A 408 10.11 5.70 -1.14
N TYR A 409 9.25 6.41 -0.41
CA TYR A 409 8.79 5.97 0.91
C TYR A 409 7.85 4.76 0.85
N ASN A 410 7.41 4.33 -0.34
CA ASN A 410 6.58 3.14 -0.50
C ASN A 410 7.47 1.89 -0.64
N TRP A 411 7.24 0.91 0.23
CA TRP A 411 8.03 -0.32 0.25
C TRP A 411 7.88 -1.15 -1.03
N ASP A 412 6.71 -1.14 -1.64
CA ASP A 412 6.36 -1.97 -2.80
C ASP A 412 6.96 -1.40 -4.09
N TRP A 413 6.97 -0.07 -4.26
CA TRP A 413 7.70 0.60 -5.33
C TRP A 413 9.22 0.46 -5.17
N SER A 414 9.72 0.52 -3.94
CA SER A 414 11.13 0.23 -3.63
C SER A 414 11.50 -1.22 -3.95
N LEU A 415 10.62 -2.18 -3.66
CA LEU A 415 10.81 -3.58 -4.03
C LEU A 415 10.77 -3.79 -5.54
N LEU A 416 9.93 -3.04 -6.27
CA LEU A 416 9.89 -3.08 -7.73
C LEU A 416 11.21 -2.56 -8.31
N HIS A 417 11.76 -1.48 -7.73
CA HIS A 417 13.08 -0.97 -8.10
C HIS A 417 14.16 -2.05 -7.89
N VAL A 418 14.21 -2.69 -6.71
CA VAL A 418 15.14 -3.80 -6.43
C VAL A 418 15.02 -4.92 -7.46
N SER A 419 13.78 -5.37 -7.73
CA SER A 419 13.49 -6.43 -8.71
C SER A 419 14.03 -6.09 -10.10
N ARG A 420 13.94 -4.83 -10.54
CA ARG A 420 14.30 -4.44 -11.90
C ARG A 420 15.73 -3.95 -12.09
N GLN A 421 16.32 -3.38 -11.05
CA GLN A 421 17.59 -2.65 -11.15
C GLN A 421 18.74 -3.36 -10.42
N CYS A 422 18.45 -4.30 -9.53
CA CYS A 422 19.47 -5.05 -8.79
C CYS A 422 19.41 -6.56 -9.01
N MET A 423 18.21 -7.14 -9.04
CA MET A 423 18.05 -8.59 -9.18
C MET A 423 18.19 -9.05 -10.64
N ASN A 424 18.83 -10.21 -10.82
CA ASN A 424 18.89 -10.91 -12.11
C ASN A 424 18.68 -12.43 -11.89
N PRO A 425 17.59 -13.04 -12.40
CA PRO A 425 16.48 -12.39 -13.11
C PRO A 425 15.58 -11.56 -12.17
N PRO A 426 14.81 -10.59 -12.71
CA PRO A 426 13.79 -9.88 -11.95
C PRO A 426 12.75 -10.80 -11.33
N LEU A 427 12.09 -10.33 -10.26
CA LEU A 427 11.04 -11.09 -9.59
C LEU A 427 9.91 -11.45 -10.57
N SER A 428 9.62 -12.74 -10.67
CA SER A 428 8.46 -13.29 -11.37
C SER A 428 7.49 -13.91 -10.38
N THR A 429 6.19 -13.80 -10.65
CA THR A 429 5.12 -14.24 -9.75
C THR A 429 4.13 -15.17 -10.43
N ILE A 430 3.66 -16.18 -9.67
CA ILE A 430 2.43 -16.92 -9.97
C ILE A 430 1.27 -16.18 -9.32
N VAL A 431 0.30 -15.74 -10.12
CA VAL A 431 -0.84 -14.94 -9.67
C VAL A 431 -2.14 -15.71 -9.87
N VAL A 432 -3.00 -15.71 -8.85
CA VAL A 432 -4.37 -16.22 -8.99
C VAL A 432 -5.21 -15.27 -9.85
N SER A 433 -5.94 -15.79 -10.84
CA SER A 433 -6.81 -14.95 -11.67
C SER A 433 -8.02 -14.42 -10.90
N THR A 434 -8.49 -15.21 -9.93
CA THR A 434 -9.53 -14.82 -8.98
C THR A 434 -8.87 -14.60 -7.62
N PRO A 435 -8.89 -13.37 -7.06
CA PRO A 435 -8.23 -13.07 -5.79
C PRO A 435 -8.73 -13.95 -4.65
N ARG A 436 -7.79 -14.37 -3.80
CA ARG A 436 -7.97 -15.04 -2.50
C ARG A 436 -7.70 -14.08 -1.34
N VAL A 437 -7.07 -12.95 -1.63
CA VAL A 437 -6.84 -11.84 -0.70
C VAL A 437 -7.48 -10.59 -1.29
N PHE A 438 -8.26 -9.89 -0.49
CA PHE A 438 -9.01 -8.70 -0.87
C PHE A 438 -8.60 -7.53 0.02
N HIS A 439 -8.42 -6.35 -0.56
CA HIS A 439 -8.28 -5.12 0.20
C HIS A 439 -9.66 -4.60 0.58
N ILE A 440 -9.87 -4.39 1.87
CA ILE A 440 -11.10 -3.79 2.42
C ILE A 440 -10.86 -2.37 2.96
N GLY A 441 -9.60 -1.89 2.95
CA GLY A 441 -9.14 -0.58 3.40
C GLY A 441 -9.59 0.61 2.55
N ASP A 442 -10.86 0.66 2.16
CA ASP A 442 -11.41 1.66 1.23
C ASP A 442 -11.64 3.05 1.88
N CYS A 443 -11.23 3.23 3.15
CA CYS A 443 -11.30 4.49 3.91
C CYS A 443 -9.93 5.11 4.21
N GLY A 444 -8.92 4.79 3.41
CA GLY A 444 -7.60 5.38 3.54
C GLY A 444 -7.55 6.87 3.14
N ILE A 445 -6.35 7.44 3.21
CA ILE A 445 -5.97 8.85 2.98
C ILE A 445 -6.55 9.46 1.67
N HIS A 446 -7.00 8.63 0.72
CA HIS A 446 -7.44 9.03 -0.61
C HIS A 446 -8.96 8.97 -0.89
N HIS A 447 -9.82 8.55 0.06
CA HIS A 447 -11.26 8.36 -0.20
C HIS A 447 -12.16 9.32 0.60
N LYS A 448 -12.27 10.58 0.15
CA LYS A 448 -13.28 11.53 0.67
C LYS A 448 -14.64 11.28 0.01
N GLY A 449 -15.67 10.89 0.76
CA GLY A 449 -17.08 11.06 0.35
C GLY A 449 -18.00 9.83 0.29
N GLN A 450 -17.57 8.62 0.68
CA GLN A 450 -18.45 7.46 0.87
C GLN A 450 -18.45 7.02 2.33
N LEU A 451 -19.60 6.64 2.88
CA LEU A 451 -19.72 5.92 4.16
C LEU A 451 -19.06 4.54 4.01
N CYS A 452 -17.73 4.51 4.10
CA CYS A 452 -16.95 3.31 4.10
C CYS A 452 -16.67 2.95 5.58
N THR A 453 -16.92 1.71 5.94
CA THR A 453 -16.56 1.14 7.24
C THR A 453 -15.93 -0.22 6.98
N ALA A 454 -15.15 -0.73 7.93
CA ALA A 454 -14.60 -2.07 7.80
C ALA A 454 -15.70 -3.12 7.54
N ASP A 455 -16.85 -3.00 8.22
CA ASP A 455 -18.02 -3.85 7.98
C ASP A 455 -18.59 -3.71 6.58
N SER A 456 -18.79 -2.48 6.08
CA SER A 456 -19.42 -2.29 4.76
C SER A 456 -18.50 -2.78 3.62
N SER A 457 -17.18 -2.60 3.75
CA SER A 457 -16.20 -3.13 2.80
C SER A 457 -16.09 -4.66 2.87
N ALA A 458 -15.99 -5.23 4.07
CA ALA A 458 -15.96 -6.68 4.25
C ALA A 458 -17.24 -7.36 3.75
N ASN A 459 -18.43 -6.77 4.00
CA ASN A 459 -19.70 -7.31 3.53
C ASN A 459 -19.79 -7.37 1.99
N LYS A 460 -19.16 -6.44 1.26
CA LYS A 460 -19.04 -6.52 -0.20
C LYS A 460 -18.23 -7.75 -0.63
N VAL A 461 -17.12 -8.04 0.07
CA VAL A 461 -16.29 -9.22 -0.18
C VAL A 461 -17.05 -10.50 0.15
N VAL A 462 -17.66 -10.59 1.33
CA VAL A 462 -18.46 -11.75 1.77
C VAL A 462 -19.58 -12.05 0.79
N THR A 463 -20.32 -11.04 0.34
CA THR A 463 -21.41 -11.21 -0.63
C THR A 463 -20.90 -11.80 -1.93
N ARG A 464 -19.75 -11.32 -2.44
CA ARG A 464 -19.15 -11.87 -3.67
C ARG A 464 -18.60 -13.28 -3.47
N LEU A 465 -18.03 -13.59 -2.29
CA LEU A 465 -17.57 -14.94 -1.98
C LEU A 465 -18.72 -15.94 -1.86
N LYS A 466 -19.91 -15.52 -1.39
CA LYS A 466 -21.11 -16.36 -1.39
C LYS A 466 -21.48 -16.82 -2.81
N ASP A 467 -21.42 -15.91 -3.79
CA ASP A 467 -21.68 -16.24 -5.19
C ASP A 467 -20.67 -17.25 -5.77
N LEU A 468 -19.42 -17.17 -5.30
CA LEU A 468 -18.31 -18.01 -5.78
C LEU A 468 -18.13 -19.31 -5.00
N LYS A 469 -18.87 -19.49 -3.90
CA LYS A 469 -18.74 -20.65 -3.00
C LYS A 469 -18.69 -21.99 -3.73
N PRO A 470 -19.52 -22.29 -4.77
CA PRO A 470 -19.46 -23.56 -5.49
C PRO A 470 -18.18 -23.79 -6.30
N GLN A 471 -17.40 -22.74 -6.57
CA GLN A 471 -16.20 -22.77 -7.40
C GLN A 471 -14.91 -22.59 -6.58
N LEU A 472 -15.02 -22.37 -5.27
CA LEU A 472 -13.87 -22.40 -4.36
C LEU A 472 -13.37 -23.84 -4.19
N PHE A 473 -12.12 -24.00 -3.74
CA PHE A 473 -11.48 -25.32 -3.58
C PHE A 473 -11.41 -26.14 -4.88
N PRO A 474 -10.94 -25.56 -6.01
CA PRO A 474 -10.87 -26.28 -7.27
C PRO A 474 -9.83 -27.42 -7.20
N GLN A 475 -10.20 -28.61 -7.68
CA GLN A 475 -9.33 -29.79 -7.64
C GLN A 475 -8.07 -29.64 -8.52
N ASN A 476 -8.17 -28.90 -9.61
CA ASN A 476 -7.10 -28.71 -10.58
C ASN A 476 -7.00 -27.23 -10.97
N PHE A 477 -5.78 -26.73 -11.12
CA PHE A 477 -5.50 -25.40 -11.63
C PHE A 477 -4.86 -25.48 -13.02
N PHE A 478 -5.01 -24.41 -13.82
CA PHE A 478 -4.36 -24.31 -15.12
C PHE A 478 -3.72 -22.93 -15.32
N LEU A 479 -2.67 -22.88 -16.13
CA LEU A 479 -2.02 -21.63 -16.52
C LEU A 479 -2.76 -20.97 -17.68
N LYS A 480 -3.25 -19.76 -17.44
CA LYS A 480 -3.77 -18.89 -18.48
C LYS A 480 -2.61 -18.17 -19.16
N LEU A 481 -2.58 -18.25 -20.49
CA LEU A 481 -1.63 -17.47 -21.29
C LEU A 481 -1.91 -15.97 -21.08
N SER A 482 -0.91 -15.26 -20.57
CA SER A 482 -0.96 -13.81 -20.40
C SER A 482 -0.04 -13.14 -21.41
N ASN A 483 -0.61 -12.45 -22.38
CA ASN A 483 0.13 -11.60 -23.33
C ASN A 483 0.35 -10.18 -22.79
N ARG A 484 0.09 -9.94 -21.50
CA ARG A 484 0.23 -8.61 -20.90
C ARG A 484 1.72 -8.28 -20.73
N ARG A 485 2.18 -7.27 -21.46
CA ARG A 485 3.50 -6.68 -21.23
C ARG A 485 3.52 -6.04 -19.85
N SER A 486 4.60 -6.24 -19.11
CA SER A 486 4.80 -5.53 -17.84
C SER A 486 4.85 -4.02 -18.10
N PRO A 487 4.20 -3.21 -17.26
CA PRO A 487 4.30 -1.76 -17.38
C PRO A 487 5.76 -1.30 -17.25
N LYS A 488 6.06 -0.14 -17.83
CA LYS A 488 7.33 0.53 -17.59
C LYS A 488 7.41 0.96 -16.12
N LEU A 489 8.62 0.97 -15.58
CA LEU A 489 8.88 1.55 -14.26
C LEU A 489 8.46 3.03 -14.27
N PRO A 490 7.61 3.48 -13.33
CA PRO A 490 7.39 4.91 -13.12
C PRO A 490 8.62 5.54 -12.46
N ALA A 491 8.62 6.88 -12.43
CA ALA A 491 9.53 7.62 -11.56
C ALA A 491 9.18 7.35 -10.08
N GLU A 492 10.17 7.46 -9.21
CA GLU A 492 10.00 7.39 -7.76
C GLU A 492 9.06 8.48 -7.21
N TYR A 493 8.39 8.20 -6.10
CA TYR A 493 7.45 9.12 -5.46
C TYR A 493 8.09 10.10 -4.47
N GLY A 494 9.38 9.95 -4.14
CA GLY A 494 10.07 10.80 -3.17
C GLY A 494 9.81 10.41 -1.72
N GLY A 495 9.93 11.37 -0.81
CA GLY A 495 9.71 11.24 0.63
C GLY A 495 10.70 10.32 1.36
N TRP A 496 11.81 9.93 0.70
CA TRP A 496 12.85 9.06 1.26
C TRP A 496 14.25 9.61 0.94
N GLY A 497 14.41 10.93 0.93
CA GLY A 497 15.69 11.60 0.67
C GLY A 497 16.62 11.73 1.90
N ASP A 498 16.06 11.59 3.11
CA ASP A 498 16.79 11.81 4.35
C ASP A 498 17.79 10.68 4.64
N LYS A 499 19.07 11.05 4.79
CA LYS A 499 20.16 10.10 5.01
C LYS A 499 19.99 9.29 6.30
N ARG A 500 19.29 9.81 7.31
CA ARG A 500 19.04 9.10 8.57
C ARG A 500 18.10 7.91 8.34
N ASP A 501 17.08 8.06 7.48
CA ASP A 501 16.21 6.95 7.08
C ASP A 501 17.00 5.89 6.30
N HIS A 502 17.91 6.30 5.41
CA HIS A 502 18.77 5.33 4.70
C HIS A 502 19.61 4.53 5.68
N GLN A 503 20.23 5.19 6.66
CA GLN A 503 21.08 4.56 7.67
C GLN A 503 20.29 3.60 8.56
N LEU A 504 19.11 4.01 9.05
CA LEU A 504 18.25 3.15 9.87
C LEU A 504 17.78 1.92 9.08
N CYS A 505 17.36 2.11 7.83
CA CYS A 505 16.97 1.00 6.96
C CYS A 505 18.12 0.02 6.73
N MET A 506 19.34 0.52 6.47
CA MET A 506 20.52 -0.32 6.29
C MET A 506 20.91 -1.07 7.57
N LYS A 507 20.75 -0.45 8.75
CA LYS A 507 21.01 -1.09 10.05
C LYS A 507 20.12 -2.31 10.29
N ASN A 508 18.90 -2.30 9.74
CA ASN A 508 17.96 -3.41 9.85
C ASN A 508 18.30 -4.61 8.94
N ILE A 509 19.34 -4.51 8.11
CA ILE A 509 19.87 -5.67 7.40
C ILE A 509 20.62 -6.56 8.40
N ILE A 510 19.94 -7.59 8.90
CA ILE A 510 20.54 -8.55 9.82
C ILE A 510 21.54 -9.40 9.02
N ALA A 511 22.83 -9.29 9.31
CA ALA A 511 23.84 -10.15 8.72
C ALA A 511 23.57 -11.60 9.15
N GLN A 512 23.57 -12.53 8.19
CA GLN A 512 23.68 -13.94 8.58
C GLN A 512 25.14 -14.15 8.98
N ASN A 513 25.38 -14.52 10.25
CA ASN A 513 26.66 -15.14 10.59
C ASN A 513 26.76 -16.40 9.71
N VAL A 514 27.63 -16.34 8.71
CA VAL A 514 27.94 -17.44 7.79
C VAL A 514 28.55 -18.59 8.58
#